data_AF-A0A0Q4BDV3-F1
#
_entry.id   AF-A0A0Q4BDV3-F1
#
_cell.length_a   1.000
_cell.length_b   1.000
_cell.length_c   1.000
_cell.angle_alpha   90.00
_cell.angle_beta   90.00
_cell.angle_gamma   90.00
#
_symmetry.space_group_name_H-M   'P 1'
#
loop_
_entity.id
_entity.type
_entity.pdbx_description
1 polymer ?
#
loop_
_entity_poly.entity_id
_entity_poly.type
_entity_poly.pdbx_seq_one_letter_code
_entity_poly.pdbx_strand_id
1 'polypeptide(L)'
;MLMTDCVVEDAYEVYLASSDVEMTTTTVKYAYGNGIRIVGCSPVIRGCTITGSSMDGIYIDDGASPTIVGCTIVDNDRGIYAFESSLELVVDNVIMLNEYGIYAERVDGVVHDNVVMLNDNELFLLECDVVVEYNQFGYG
;
A
#
# COMPACT_ATOMS: atom_id res chain seq x y z
N MET A 1 -1.10 0.70 18.40
CA MET A 1 -2.35 1.48 18.20
C MET A 1 -3.34 0.61 17.43
N LEU A 2 -4.62 0.61 17.78
CA LEU A 2 -5.65 -0.14 17.05
C LEU A 2 -6.59 0.85 16.37
N MET A 3 -6.83 0.69 15.07
CA MET A 3 -7.81 1.47 14.31
C MET A 3 -8.68 0.50 13.51
N THR A 4 -9.94 0.39 13.90
CA THR A 4 -10.87 -0.59 13.37
C THR A 4 -12.18 0.08 13.02
N ASP A 5 -12.78 -0.25 11.87
CA ASP A 5 -14.09 0.25 11.43
C ASP A 5 -14.19 1.79 11.41
N CYS A 6 -13.08 2.45 11.09
CA CYS A 6 -13.00 3.90 11.04
C CYS A 6 -13.16 4.43 9.61
N VAL A 7 -13.48 5.72 9.50
CA VAL A 7 -13.41 6.48 8.23
C VAL A 7 -12.53 7.71 8.46
N VAL A 8 -11.50 7.85 7.63
CA VAL A 8 -10.64 9.03 7.51
C VAL A 8 -10.93 9.66 6.16
N GLU A 9 -11.35 10.92 6.16
CA GLU A 9 -11.73 11.65 4.96
C GLU A 9 -11.17 13.07 5.02
N ASP A 10 -10.74 13.60 3.87
CA ASP A 10 -10.21 14.96 3.71
C ASP A 10 -9.08 15.29 4.70
N ALA A 11 -8.28 14.28 5.06
CA ALA A 11 -7.11 14.41 5.92
C ALA A 11 -5.86 14.68 5.07
N TYR A 12 -4.76 15.12 5.71
CA TYR A 12 -3.49 15.21 5.00
C TYR A 12 -2.89 13.83 4.73
N GLU A 13 -2.68 13.03 5.79
CA GLU A 13 -2.30 11.62 5.71
C GLU A 13 -2.61 10.90 7.03
N VAL A 14 -2.74 9.58 7.00
CA VAL A 14 -2.64 8.74 8.21
C VAL A 14 -1.17 8.39 8.43
N TYR A 15 -0.55 8.98 9.46
CA TYR A 15 0.87 8.82 9.75
C TYR A 15 1.14 7.72 10.79
N LEU A 16 1.82 6.65 10.37
CA LEU A 16 2.19 5.51 11.21
C LEU A 16 3.71 5.47 11.42
N ALA A 17 4.16 5.75 12.66
CA ALA A 17 5.58 5.76 13.02
C ALA A 17 5.86 5.15 14.41
N SER A 18 4.95 4.30 14.89
CA SER A 18 5.07 3.59 16.17
C SER A 18 5.01 2.09 15.96
N SER A 19 5.66 1.31 16.82
CA SER A 19 5.53 -0.15 16.83
C SER A 19 4.10 -0.57 17.19
N ASP A 20 3.68 -1.74 16.71
CA ASP A 20 2.39 -2.39 17.05
C ASP A 20 1.13 -1.62 16.60
N VAL A 21 1.11 -1.13 15.36
CA VAL A 21 -0.11 -0.59 14.75
C VAL A 21 -0.84 -1.70 14.00
N GLU A 22 -2.10 -1.94 14.37
CA GLU A 22 -3.01 -2.76 13.59
C GLU A 22 -4.16 -1.88 13.10
N MET A 23 -4.32 -1.81 11.78
CA MET A 23 -5.42 -1.14 11.11
C MET A 23 -6.28 -2.20 10.42
N THR A 24 -7.55 -2.29 10.77
CA THR A 24 -8.48 -3.22 10.15
C THR A 24 -9.73 -2.52 9.65
N THR A 25 -10.29 -2.98 8.53
CA THR A 25 -11.64 -2.61 8.07
C THR A 25 -11.90 -1.09 8.04
N THR A 26 -10.85 -0.31 7.84
CA THR A 26 -10.88 1.16 7.87
C THR A 26 -10.88 1.72 6.46
N THR A 27 -11.62 2.80 6.23
CA THR A 27 -11.62 3.52 4.96
C THR A 27 -10.81 4.81 5.09
N VAL A 28 -9.84 5.00 4.21
CA VAL A 28 -9.10 6.26 4.02
C VAL A 28 -9.44 6.79 2.64
N LYS A 29 -9.96 8.01 2.57
CA LYS A 29 -10.37 8.61 1.29
C LYS A 29 -10.02 10.08 1.17
N TYR A 30 -9.70 10.50 -0.05
CA TYR A 30 -9.48 11.90 -0.42
C TYR A 30 -8.38 12.58 0.41
N ALA A 31 -7.29 11.87 0.65
CA ALA A 31 -6.14 12.45 1.34
C ALA A 31 -5.45 13.51 0.46
N TYR A 32 -5.07 14.65 1.04
CA TYR A 32 -4.33 15.71 0.34
C TYR A 32 -2.83 15.40 0.13
N GLY A 33 -2.36 14.28 0.67
CA GLY A 33 -1.03 13.73 0.46
C GLY A 33 -1.15 12.23 0.23
N ASN A 34 -0.45 11.45 1.05
CA ASN A 34 -0.59 9.99 1.04
C ASN A 34 -1.85 9.58 1.81
N GLY A 35 -2.51 8.50 1.40
CA GLY A 35 -3.58 7.90 2.20
C GLY A 35 -3.03 7.45 3.55
N ILE A 36 -2.02 6.59 3.52
CA ILE A 36 -1.29 6.10 4.68
C ILE A 36 0.20 6.27 4.44
N ARG A 37 0.92 6.86 5.39
CA ARG A 37 2.38 6.94 5.40
C ARG A 37 2.95 6.12 6.55
N ILE A 38 3.86 5.21 6.24
CA ILE A 38 4.46 4.26 7.19
C ILE A 38 5.96 4.50 7.25
N VAL A 39 6.46 4.82 8.44
CA VAL A 39 7.84 5.26 8.66
C VAL A 39 8.48 4.44 9.77
N GLY A 40 9.49 3.62 9.44
CA GLY A 40 10.30 2.88 10.41
C GLY A 40 9.54 1.92 11.34
N CYS A 41 8.33 1.47 10.94
CA CYS A 41 7.54 0.52 11.71
C CYS A 41 6.93 -0.59 10.84
N SER A 42 6.43 -1.63 11.49
CA SER A 42 5.87 -2.83 10.85
C SER A 42 4.39 -3.01 11.22
N PRO A 43 3.49 -2.16 10.69
CA PRO A 43 2.08 -2.28 10.97
C PRO A 43 1.45 -3.44 10.19
N VAL A 44 0.30 -3.89 10.67
CA VAL A 44 -0.59 -4.77 9.92
C VAL A 44 -1.78 -3.96 9.42
N ILE A 45 -1.98 -3.90 8.11
CA ILE A 45 -3.08 -3.20 7.46
C ILE A 45 -3.94 -4.26 6.76
N ARG A 46 -5.16 -4.48 7.24
CA ARG A 46 -6.00 -5.59 6.79
C ARG A 46 -7.41 -5.17 6.44
N GLY A 47 -7.88 -5.53 5.24
CA GLY A 47 -9.27 -5.30 4.84
C GLY A 47 -9.63 -3.82 4.74
N CYS A 48 -8.63 -2.94 4.58
CA CYS A 48 -8.85 -1.50 4.48
C CYS A 48 -9.17 -1.10 3.03
N THR A 49 -9.85 0.03 2.88
CA THR A 49 -10.05 0.68 1.57
C THR A 49 -9.31 2.01 1.57
N ILE A 50 -8.41 2.20 0.61
CA ILE A 50 -7.61 3.42 0.44
C ILE A 50 -7.88 3.98 -0.95
N THR A 51 -8.40 5.21 -1.04
CA THR A 51 -8.83 5.74 -2.33
C THR A 51 -8.78 7.26 -2.49
N GLY A 52 -8.54 7.75 -3.71
CA GLY A 52 -8.66 9.16 -4.03
C GLY A 52 -7.58 10.03 -3.40
N SER A 53 -6.45 9.44 -2.98
CA SER A 53 -5.33 10.21 -2.41
C SER A 53 -4.63 10.97 -3.54
N SER A 54 -4.24 12.22 -3.30
CA SER A 54 -3.56 13.03 -4.32
C SER A 54 -2.08 12.67 -4.53
N MET A 55 -1.56 11.69 -3.79
CA MET A 55 -0.25 11.08 -3.96
C MET A 55 -0.40 9.56 -3.86
N ASP A 56 0.40 8.88 -3.04
CA ASP A 56 0.36 7.43 -2.92
C ASP A 56 -0.78 7.00 -1.98
N GLY A 57 -1.47 5.89 -2.29
CA GLY A 57 -2.42 5.28 -1.39
C GLY A 57 -1.71 4.84 -0.10
N ILE A 58 -0.63 4.09 -0.24
CA ILE A 58 0.26 3.70 0.85
C ILE A 58 1.70 4.03 0.48
N TYR A 59 2.36 4.87 1.28
CA TYR A 59 3.78 5.18 1.16
C TYR A 59 4.58 4.56 2.32
N ILE A 60 5.66 3.84 2.00
CA ILE A 60 6.44 3.01 2.93
C ILE A 60 7.91 3.42 2.86
N ASP A 61 8.44 4.04 3.91
CA ASP A 61 9.83 4.54 3.96
C ASP A 61 10.54 4.27 5.31
N ASP A 62 11.81 4.67 5.36
CA ASP A 62 12.67 4.64 6.57
C ASP A 62 12.80 3.23 7.18
N GLY A 63 12.97 2.20 6.35
CA GLY A 63 13.10 0.82 6.80
C GLY A 63 11.80 0.21 7.37
N ALA A 64 10.64 0.82 7.10
CA ALA A 64 9.35 0.23 7.42
C ALA A 64 9.17 -1.15 6.75
N SER A 65 8.41 -2.03 7.39
CA SER A 65 8.18 -3.40 6.92
C SER A 65 6.75 -3.82 7.25
N PRO A 66 5.74 -3.26 6.56
CA PRO A 66 4.33 -3.56 6.81
C PRO A 66 3.87 -4.88 6.18
N THR A 67 2.85 -5.46 6.81
CA THR A 67 2.02 -6.51 6.23
C THR A 67 0.69 -5.90 5.75
N ILE A 68 0.39 -5.99 4.46
CA ILE A 68 -0.79 -5.40 3.79
C ILE A 68 -1.62 -6.53 3.18
N VAL A 69 -2.82 -6.76 3.73
CA VAL A 69 -3.61 -7.98 3.46
C VAL A 69 -5.05 -7.64 3.10
N GLY A 70 -5.55 -8.13 1.97
CA GLY A 70 -6.97 -8.05 1.66
C GLY A 70 -7.52 -6.63 1.50
N CYS A 71 -6.67 -5.65 1.19
CA CYS A 71 -7.05 -4.26 1.03
C CYS A 71 -7.51 -3.96 -0.40
N THR A 72 -8.32 -2.92 -0.55
CA THR A 72 -8.65 -2.31 -1.84
C THR A 72 -7.96 -0.95 -1.93
N ILE A 73 -7.09 -0.77 -2.94
CA ILE A 73 -6.27 0.43 -3.12
C ILE A 73 -6.50 0.97 -4.52
N VAL A 74 -7.24 2.08 -4.63
CA VAL A 74 -7.82 2.51 -5.92
C VAL A 74 -7.85 4.01 -6.11
N ASP A 75 -7.60 4.49 -7.33
CA ASP A 75 -7.72 5.90 -7.70
C ASP A 75 -6.76 6.81 -6.91
N ASN A 76 -5.47 6.43 -6.84
CA ASN A 76 -4.39 7.24 -6.26
C ASN A 76 -3.28 7.42 -7.34
N ASP A 77 -2.32 8.32 -7.14
CA ASP A 77 -1.18 8.42 -8.07
C ASP A 77 -0.41 7.09 -8.09
N ARG A 78 -0.07 6.56 -6.91
CA ARG A 78 0.44 5.19 -6.80
C ARG A 78 -0.38 4.42 -5.79
N GLY A 79 -0.69 3.16 -6.05
CA GLY A 79 -1.37 2.31 -5.08
C GLY A 79 -0.50 2.10 -3.85
N ILE A 80 0.65 1.45 -4.06
CA ILE A 80 1.69 1.27 -3.05
C ILE A 80 3.01 1.82 -3.59
N TYR A 81 3.64 2.72 -2.85
CA TYR A 81 5.02 3.16 -3.08
C TYR A 81 5.91 2.78 -1.90
N ALA A 82 7.00 2.05 -2.17
CA ALA A 82 7.98 1.63 -1.18
C ALA A 82 9.40 2.06 -1.59
N PHE A 83 10.14 2.67 -0.65
CA PHE A 83 11.50 3.17 -0.88
C PHE A 83 12.39 2.90 0.34
N GLU A 84 13.56 2.26 0.13
CA GLU A 84 14.47 1.87 1.22
C GLU A 84 13.75 1.14 2.37
N SER A 85 12.87 0.21 2.02
CA SER A 85 11.95 -0.41 2.96
C SER A 85 11.66 -1.86 2.56
N SER A 86 10.66 -2.47 3.19
CA SER A 86 10.30 -3.86 2.96
C SER A 86 8.81 -3.97 2.70
N LEU A 87 8.41 -4.75 1.70
CA LEU A 87 7.05 -5.21 1.51
C LEU A 87 6.90 -6.57 2.19
N GLU A 88 7.07 -6.62 3.53
CA GLU A 88 7.10 -7.86 4.34
C GLU A 88 6.15 -8.92 3.78
N LEU A 89 4.89 -8.50 3.62
CA LEU A 89 3.88 -9.26 2.91
C LEU A 89 2.83 -8.34 2.30
N VAL A 90 2.65 -8.39 0.98
CA VAL A 90 1.53 -7.77 0.26
C VAL A 90 0.71 -8.89 -0.37
N VAL A 91 -0.49 -9.14 0.15
CA VAL A 91 -1.30 -10.30 -0.22
C VAL A 91 -2.80 -10.07 -0.32
N ASP A 92 -3.45 -10.78 -1.25
CA ASP A 92 -4.90 -10.78 -1.44
C ASP A 92 -5.47 -9.37 -1.68
N ASN A 93 -4.64 -8.42 -2.10
CA ASN A 93 -5.08 -7.04 -2.32
C ASN A 93 -5.62 -6.86 -3.73
N VAL A 94 -6.54 -5.90 -3.88
CA VAL A 94 -6.99 -5.39 -5.18
C VAL A 94 -6.42 -3.98 -5.34
N ILE A 95 -5.53 -3.80 -6.31
CA ILE A 95 -4.82 -2.54 -6.56
C ILE A 95 -5.09 -2.11 -8.00
N MET A 96 -5.90 -1.06 -8.20
CA MET A 96 -6.39 -0.71 -9.53
C MET A 96 -6.63 0.77 -9.74
N LEU A 97 -6.66 1.22 -11.00
CA LEU A 97 -6.94 2.62 -11.37
C LEU A 97 -5.97 3.64 -10.74
N ASN A 98 -4.72 3.25 -10.49
CA ASN A 98 -3.65 4.15 -10.09
C ASN A 98 -2.71 4.43 -11.28
N GLU A 99 -1.87 5.46 -11.24
CA GLU A 99 -0.80 5.61 -12.25
C GLU A 99 0.22 4.46 -12.12
N TYR A 100 0.60 4.12 -10.90
CA TYR A 100 1.37 2.90 -10.59
C TYR A 100 0.61 2.02 -9.62
N GLY A 101 0.46 0.72 -9.90
CA GLY A 101 -0.12 -0.23 -8.96
C GLY A 101 0.80 -0.40 -7.75
N ILE A 102 1.95 -1.04 -7.97
CA ILE A 102 3.02 -1.16 -6.98
C ILE A 102 4.31 -0.59 -7.57
N TYR A 103 4.87 0.41 -6.92
CA TYR A 103 6.19 0.98 -7.21
C TYR A 103 7.11 0.67 -6.03
N ALA A 104 8.23 -0.03 -6.26
CA ALA A 104 9.24 -0.25 -5.24
C ALA A 104 10.67 0.11 -5.72
N GLU A 105 11.45 0.77 -4.86
CA GLU A 105 12.89 1.05 -5.07
C GLU A 105 13.75 0.61 -3.87
N ARG A 106 14.69 -0.30 -4.11
CA ARG A 106 15.60 -0.83 -3.07
C ARG A 106 14.84 -1.44 -1.91
N VAL A 107 13.91 -2.32 -2.29
CA VAL A 107 12.94 -2.96 -1.41
C VAL A 107 13.11 -4.48 -1.47
N ASP A 108 12.91 -5.15 -0.34
CA ASP A 108 12.75 -6.60 -0.25
C ASP A 108 11.31 -6.98 0.12
N GLY A 109 10.99 -8.27 0.12
CA GLY A 109 9.71 -8.78 0.65
C GLY A 109 8.95 -9.66 -0.33
N VAL A 110 7.64 -9.77 -0.14
CA VAL A 110 6.79 -10.70 -0.88
C VAL A 110 5.52 -10.02 -1.35
N VAL A 111 5.28 -10.05 -2.66
CA VAL A 111 4.03 -9.64 -3.29
C VAL A 111 3.39 -10.89 -3.85
N HIS A 112 2.29 -11.35 -3.25
CA HIS A 112 1.65 -12.59 -3.65
C HIS A 112 0.13 -12.57 -3.69
N ASP A 113 -0.48 -13.31 -4.62
CA ASP A 113 -1.95 -13.45 -4.72
C ASP A 113 -2.74 -12.12 -4.83
N ASN A 114 -2.10 -11.05 -5.31
CA ASN A 114 -2.77 -9.77 -5.52
C ASN A 114 -3.37 -9.68 -6.93
N VAL A 115 -4.43 -8.88 -7.05
CA VAL A 115 -4.97 -8.44 -8.33
C VAL A 115 -4.51 -7.00 -8.55
N VAL A 116 -3.57 -6.80 -9.47
CA VAL A 116 -3.00 -5.50 -9.81
C VAL A 116 -3.29 -5.22 -11.28
N MET A 117 -4.36 -4.48 -11.53
CA MET A 117 -4.89 -4.29 -12.90
C MET A 117 -5.42 -2.88 -13.09
N LEU A 118 -5.48 -2.43 -14.34
CA LEU A 118 -6.00 -1.12 -14.70
C LEU A 118 -5.20 0.04 -14.09
N ASN A 119 -3.94 -0.19 -13.76
CA ASN A 119 -3.00 0.90 -13.47
C ASN A 119 -2.23 1.23 -14.76
N ASP A 120 -1.72 2.46 -14.92
CA ASP A 120 -0.90 2.78 -16.09
C ASP A 120 0.38 1.92 -16.11
N ASN A 121 0.93 1.64 -14.93
CA ASN A 121 2.00 0.68 -14.69
C ASN A 121 1.63 -0.24 -13.54
N GLU A 122 1.44 -1.54 -13.81
CA GLU A 122 0.96 -2.46 -12.77
C GLU A 122 2.01 -2.73 -11.68
N LEU A 123 3.26 -2.99 -12.08
CA LEU A 123 4.36 -3.27 -11.17
C LEU A 123 5.65 -2.66 -11.70
N PHE A 124 6.30 -1.84 -10.89
CA PHE A 124 7.61 -1.24 -11.18
C PHE A 124 8.58 -1.53 -10.03
N LEU A 125 9.67 -2.23 -10.33
CA LEU A 125 10.69 -2.63 -9.36
C LEU A 125 12.06 -2.12 -9.80
N LEU A 126 12.74 -1.35 -8.95
CA LEU A 126 14.08 -0.85 -9.18
C LEU A 126 15.01 -1.30 -8.05
N GLU A 127 16.07 -2.05 -8.40
CA GLU A 127 17.07 -2.52 -7.41
C GLU A 127 16.44 -3.30 -6.23
N CYS A 128 15.35 -4.03 -6.48
CA CYS A 128 14.61 -4.77 -5.46
C CYS A 128 14.98 -6.25 -5.39
N ASP A 129 14.80 -6.85 -4.22
CA ASP A 129 14.81 -8.30 -3.98
C ASP A 129 13.43 -8.75 -3.47
N VAL A 130 12.40 -8.51 -4.30
CA VAL A 130 11.00 -8.84 -3.99
C VAL A 130 10.62 -10.14 -4.68
N VAL A 131 10.06 -11.07 -3.93
CA VAL A 131 9.44 -12.28 -4.45
C VAL A 131 8.04 -11.92 -4.97
N VAL A 132 7.81 -12.13 -6.27
CA VAL A 132 6.54 -11.83 -6.94
C VAL A 132 5.92 -13.12 -7.46
N GLU A 133 4.88 -13.61 -6.80
CA GLU A 133 4.29 -14.93 -7.10
C GLU A 133 2.77 -14.88 -7.12
N TYR A 134 2.12 -15.64 -8.01
CA TYR A 134 0.66 -15.81 -8.05
C TYR A 134 -0.19 -14.53 -8.17
N ASN A 135 0.41 -13.39 -8.52
CA ASN A 135 -0.32 -12.16 -8.78
C ASN A 135 -0.94 -12.16 -10.19
N GLN A 136 -2.03 -11.43 -10.33
CA GLN A 136 -2.66 -11.14 -11.62
C GLN A 136 -2.29 -9.71 -12.02
N PHE A 137 -1.61 -9.55 -13.16
CA PHE A 137 -1.19 -8.25 -13.71
C PHE A 137 -1.88 -7.94 -15.04
N GLY A 138 -2.39 -6.72 -15.18
CA GLY A 138 -2.90 -6.18 -16.44
C GLY A 138 -4.24 -6.74 -16.93
N TYR A 139 -4.61 -6.41 -18.17
CA TYR A 139 -5.69 -7.08 -18.90
C TYR A 139 -5.11 -8.30 -19.64
N GLY A 140 -5.83 -9.42 -19.58
CA GLY A 140 -5.67 -10.49 -20.57
C GLY A 140 -6.09 -10.05 -21.96
#